data_AF-A0A2U2BGA5-F1
#
_entry.id   AF-A0A2U2BGA5-F1
#
_cell.length_a   1.000
_cell.length_b   1.000
_cell.length_c   1.000
_cell.angle_alpha   90.00
_cell.angle_beta   90.00
_cell.angle_gamma   90.00
#
_symmetry.space_group_name_H-M   'P 1'
#
loop_
_entity.id
_entity.type
_entity.pdbx_description
1 polymer ?
#
loop_
_entity_poly.entity_id
_entity_poly.type
_entity_poly.pdbx_seq_one_letter_code
_entity_poly.pdbx_strand_id
1 'polypeptide(L)' 'MEKIGRETENAGMDKKELPRFEIIDRATELAYQVFSSPTDDHITGIYDRLIWNEQHGLDEVGVTTTH' A
#
# COMPACT_ATOMS: atom_id res chain seq x y z
N MET A 1 13.28 23.58 34.47
CA MET A 1 12.32 22.57 34.96
C MET A 1 11.58 22.04 33.76
N GLU A 2 11.92 20.81 33.40
CA GLU A 2 11.34 20.01 32.33
C GLU A 2 9.86 19.72 32.55
N LYS A 3 9.06 19.78 31.48
CA LYS A 3 7.89 18.94 31.19
C LYS A 3 7.76 18.91 29.66
N ILE A 4 8.47 18.05 28.94
CA ILE A 4 8.00 16.72 28.50
C ILE A 4 6.47 16.67 28.38
N GLY A 5 5.96 17.21 27.28
CA GLY A 5 4.68 16.87 26.71
C GLY A 5 4.95 16.36 25.30
N ARG A 6 5.44 15.13 25.19
CA ARG A 6 5.49 14.39 23.94
C ARG A 6 4.05 14.11 23.56
N GLU A 7 3.41 15.05 22.90
CA GLU A 7 2.21 14.80 22.14
C GLU A 7 2.62 13.85 21.04
N THR A 8 2.53 12.56 21.33
CA THR A 8 2.41 11.55 20.31
C THR A 8 1.14 11.90 19.56
N GLU A 9 1.31 12.73 18.54
CA GLU A 9 0.48 12.79 17.36
C GLU A 9 0.48 11.35 16.83
N ASN A 10 -0.35 10.50 17.45
CA ASN A 10 -1.00 9.42 16.74
C ASN A 10 -1.88 10.15 15.75
N ALA A 11 -1.24 10.65 14.68
CA ALA A 11 -1.88 10.94 13.43
C ALA A 11 -2.69 9.69 13.17
N GLY A 12 -3.99 9.79 13.44
CA GLY A 12 -4.93 8.85 12.90
C GLY A 12 -4.53 8.78 11.45
N MET A 13 -3.99 7.61 11.06
CA MET A 13 -3.87 7.23 9.67
C MET A 13 -5.30 7.34 9.17
N ASP A 14 -5.61 8.55 8.72
CA ASP A 14 -6.72 8.90 7.89
C ASP A 14 -6.64 7.80 6.84
N LYS A 15 -7.56 6.85 6.91
CA LYS A 15 -7.69 5.78 5.94
C LYS A 15 -8.09 6.50 4.67
N LYS A 16 -7.13 7.18 4.05
CA LYS A 16 -7.25 7.76 2.73
C LYS A 16 -7.35 6.51 1.89
N GLU A 17 -8.59 6.10 1.65
CA GLU A 17 -8.92 5.26 0.52
C GLU A 17 -8.20 5.93 -0.65
N LEU A 18 -7.12 5.30 -1.09
CA LEU A 18 -6.35 5.83 -2.19
C LEU A 18 -7.33 5.83 -3.36
N PRO A 19 -7.56 6.97 -4.04
CA PRO A 19 -8.45 6.97 -5.19
C PRO A 19 -7.93 5.88 -6.14
N ARG A 20 -8.85 5.09 -6.72
CA ARG A 20 -8.50 3.86 -7.46
C ARG A 20 -7.41 4.03 -8.52
N PHE A 21 -7.26 5.24 -9.04
CA PHE A 21 -6.19 5.62 -9.96
C PHE A 21 -4.79 5.57 -9.31
N GLU A 22 -4.64 6.05 -8.08
CA GLU A 22 -3.38 5.95 -7.33
C GLU A 22 -3.02 4.49 -7.01
N ILE A 23 -4.02 3.63 -6.77
CA ILE A 23 -3.78 2.20 -6.50
C ILE A 23 -3.24 1.48 -7.74
N ILE A 24 -3.72 1.82 -8.95
CA ILE A 24 -3.21 1.19 -10.18
C ILE A 24 -1.83 1.69 -10.58
N ASP A 25 -1.54 2.98 -10.38
CA ASP A 25 -0.19 3.53 -10.53
C ASP A 25 0.77 2.79 -9.59
N ARG A 26 0.37 2.64 -8.32
CA ARG A 26 1.15 1.94 -7.32
C ARG A 26 1.34 0.46 -7.63
N ALA A 27 0.30 -0.21 -8.11
CA ALA A 27 0.38 -1.60 -8.53
C ALA A 27 1.38 -1.79 -9.68
N THR A 28 1.37 -0.85 -10.61
CA THR A 28 2.29 -0.82 -11.75
C THR A 28 3.73 -0.64 -11.28
N GLU A 29 4.00 0.36 -10.43
CA GLU A 29 5.32 0.60 -9.85
C GLU A 29 5.87 -0.65 -9.13
N LEU A 30 5.04 -1.27 -8.27
CA LEU A 30 5.42 -2.48 -7.54
C LEU A 30 5.71 -3.65 -8.50
N ALA A 31 4.92 -3.81 -9.56
CA ALA A 31 5.18 -4.85 -10.56
C ALA A 31 6.54 -4.65 -11.25
N TYR A 32 6.90 -3.42 -11.61
CA TYR A 32 8.21 -3.10 -12.20
C TYR A 32 9.39 -3.23 -11.22
N GLN A 33 9.14 -3.09 -9.92
CA GLN A 33 10.16 -3.31 -8.89
C GLN A 33 10.44 -4.81 -8.65
N VAL A 34 9.41 -5.64 -8.75
CA VAL A 34 9.48 -7.07 -8.41
C VAL A 34 9.84 -7.93 -9.62
N PHE A 35 9.25 -7.65 -10.79
CA PHE A 35 9.41 -8.45 -11.99
C PHE A 35 10.32 -7.74 -13.00
N SER A 36 11.29 -8.46 -13.57
CA SER A 36 12.16 -7.93 -14.63
C SER A 36 11.41 -7.64 -15.94
N SER A 37 10.26 -8.30 -16.14
CA SER A 37 9.33 -8.04 -17.24
C SER A 37 7.90 -8.24 -16.70
N PRO A 38 7.30 -7.19 -16.10
CA PRO A 38 5.94 -7.29 -15.59
C PRO A 38 4.95 -7.47 -16.74
N THR A 39 3.91 -8.27 -16.48
CA THR A 39 2.78 -8.47 -17.38
C THR A 39 1.53 -7.84 -16.77
N ASP A 40 0.50 -7.65 -17.57
CA ASP A 40 -0.80 -7.16 -17.10
C ASP A 40 -1.37 -8.02 -15.97
N ASP A 41 -1.17 -9.35 -16.01
CA ASP A 41 -1.54 -10.28 -14.95
C ASP A 41 -0.79 -9.98 -13.63
N HIS A 42 0.51 -9.65 -13.70
CA HIS A 42 1.28 -9.29 -12.51
C HIS A 42 0.77 -7.99 -11.88
N ILE A 43 0.49 -6.98 -12.70
CA ILE A 43 -0.04 -5.69 -12.25
C ILE A 43 -1.43 -5.89 -11.65
N THR A 44 -2.29 -6.67 -12.32
CA THR A 44 -3.64 -6.99 -11.85
C THR A 44 -3.62 -7.72 -10.51
N GLY A 45 -2.76 -8.73 -10.35
CA GLY A 45 -2.62 -9.46 -9.09
C GLY A 45 -2.15 -8.58 -7.92
N ILE A 46 -1.22 -7.66 -8.18
CA ILE A 46 -0.76 -6.66 -7.20
C ILE A 46 -1.88 -5.67 -6.88
N TYR A 47 -2.62 -5.20 -7.89
CA TYR A 47 -3.76 -4.30 -7.73
C TYR A 47 -4.85 -4.91 -6.85
N ASP A 48 -5.28 -6.14 -7.15
CA ASP A 48 -6.29 -6.86 -6.35
C ASP A 48 -5.82 -7.03 -4.91
N ARG A 49 -4.52 -7.28 -4.71
CA ARG A 49 -3.94 -7.40 -3.37
C ARG A 49 -3.90 -6.08 -2.62
N LEU A 50 -3.60 -4.96 -3.28
CA LEU A 50 -3.66 -3.62 -2.68
C LEU A 50 -5.09 -3.24 -2.27
N ILE A 51 -6.07 -3.50 -3.14
CA ILE A 51 -7.49 -3.28 -2.84
C ILE A 51 -7.93 -4.15 -1.66
N TRP A 52 -7.54 -5.42 -1.64
CA TRP A 52 -7.86 -6.32 -0.54
C TRP A 52 -7.23 -5.85 0.78
N ASN A 53 -5.97 -5.40 0.75
CA ASN A 53 -5.28 -4.84 1.90
C ASN A 53 -5.97 -3.58 2.42
N GLU A 54 -6.33 -2.64 1.55
CA GLU A 54 -7.06 -1.41 1.90
C GLU A 54 -8.39 -1.72 2.58
N GLN A 55 -9.17 -2.65 2.02
CA GLN A 55 -10.46 -3.08 2.59
C GLN A 55 -10.33 -3.71 3.98
N HIS A 56 -9.18 -4.33 4.27
CA HIS A 56 -8.91 -4.99 5.55
C HIS A 56 -8.08 -4.12 6.51
N GLY A 57 -7.75 -2.89 6.13
CA GLY A 57 -6.90 -1.98 6.92
C GLY A 57 -5.47 -2.48 7.09
N LEU A 58 -4.98 -3.27 6.12
CA LEU A 58 -3.61 -3.73 6.04
C LEU A 58 -2.81 -2.77 5.15
N ASP A 59 -1.54 -2.55 5.52
CA ASP A 59 -0.60 -1.72 4.76
C ASP A 59 -0.08 -2.51 3.53
N GLU A 60 0.89 -1.97 2.77
CA GLU A 60 1.47 -2.60 1.58
C GLU A 60 2.29 -3.87 1.88
N VAL A 61 2.37 -4.23 3.16
CA VAL A 61 3.06 -5.42 3.65
C VAL A 61 2.41 -6.68 3.08
N GLY A 62 3.16 -7.36 2.22
CA GLY A 62 2.78 -8.63 1.64
C GLY A 62 2.00 -8.54 0.32
N VAL A 63 2.05 -7.39 -0.36
CA VAL A 63 1.52 -7.24 -1.72
C VAL A 63 2.31 -8.06 -2.74
N THR A 64 3.60 -8.30 -2.46
CA THR A 64 4.55 -9.00 -3.34
C THR A 64 4.77 -10.46 -2.94
N THR A 65 4.08 -10.96 -1.91
CA THR A 65 4.21 -12.37 -1.49
C THR A 65 3.33 -13.25 -2.37
N THR A 66 3.78 -13.46 -3.60
CA THR A 66 3.28 -14.53 -4.45
C THR A 66 3.87 -15.85 -3.91
N HIS A 67 3.02 -16.75 -3.42
CA HIS A 67 3.38 -18.14 -3.13
C HIS A 67 3.14 -19.01 -4.36
#